data_AF-A0A5B7IX70-F1
#
_entry.id   AF-A0A5B7IX70-F1
#
_cell.length_a   1.000
_cell.length_b   1.000
_cell.length_c   1.000
_cell.angle_alpha   90.00
_cell.angle_beta   90.00
_cell.angle_gamma   90.00
#
_symmetry.space_group_name_H-M   'P 1'
#
loop_
_entity.id
_entity.type
_entity.pdbx_description
1 polymer ?
#
loop_
_entity_poly.entity_id
_entity_poly.type
_entity_poly.pdbx_seq_one_letter_code
_entity_poly.pdbx_strand_id
1 'polypeptide(L)'
;MNHQNFEGPTTRPRGTYHDCCVSRQVHYPMWSPEVIEGPWGKSTHPLPKNSFKFNLINSGGLMYQAVEVRRCLKEGLLESPGMSHAESITLAEVMEQIRTQVGTVYPQDSM
;
A
#
# COMPACT_ATOMS: atom_id res chain seq x y z
N MET A 1 -30.29 49.90 -32.08
CA MET A 1 -29.46 50.09 -30.88
C MET A 1 -28.57 48.88 -30.74
N ASN A 2 -27.29 49.06 -31.09
CA ASN A 2 -26.26 48.04 -30.97
C ASN A 2 -25.83 47.98 -29.49
N HIS A 3 -25.97 46.82 -28.85
CA HIS A 3 -25.32 46.55 -27.58
C HIS A 3 -24.14 45.61 -27.83
N GLN A 4 -22.95 46.13 -27.52
CA GLN A 4 -21.66 45.50 -27.68
C GLN A 4 -21.54 44.27 -26.78
N ASN A 5 -21.01 43.18 -27.33
CA ASN A 5 -20.57 42.02 -26.57
C ASN A 5 -19.30 42.38 -25.78
N PHE A 6 -19.39 42.33 -24.45
CA PHE A 6 -18.22 42.34 -23.57
C PHE A 6 -17.79 40.89 -23.33
N GLU A 7 -16.65 40.49 -23.89
CA GLU A 7 -16.03 39.20 -23.56
C GLU A 7 -15.29 39.31 -22.23
N GLY A 8 -15.90 38.77 -21.17
CA GLY A 8 -15.26 38.54 -19.87
C GLY A 8 -14.40 37.26 -19.88
N PRO A 9 -13.41 37.14 -18.98
CA PRO A 9 -12.42 36.07 -19.04
C PRO A 9 -13.05 34.69 -18.86
N THR A 10 -12.65 33.77 -19.76
CA THR A 10 -13.01 32.36 -19.80
C THR A 10 -12.89 31.74 -18.41
N THR A 11 -14.02 31.48 -17.77
CA THR A 11 -14.06 30.66 -16.56
C THR A 11 -13.56 29.28 -16.94
N ARG A 12 -12.42 28.87 -16.36
CA ARG A 12 -11.86 27.52 -16.53
C ARG A 12 -12.97 26.51 -16.21
N PRO A 13 -13.15 25.44 -17.01
CA PRO A 13 -14.12 24.42 -16.66
C PRO A 13 -13.76 23.87 -15.29
N ARG A 14 -14.74 23.81 -14.38
CA ARG A 14 -14.63 23.10 -13.11
C ARG A 14 -14.30 21.65 -13.45
N GLY A 15 -13.02 21.29 -13.35
CA GLY A 15 -12.60 19.90 -13.38
C GLY A 15 -13.40 19.16 -12.32
N THR A 16 -14.14 18.13 -12.74
CA THR A 16 -14.77 17.22 -11.81
C THR A 16 -13.64 16.56 -11.01
N TYR A 17 -13.89 16.27 -9.73
CA TYR A 17 -12.91 15.69 -8.79
C TYR A 17 -12.30 14.34 -9.26
N HIS A 18 -12.73 13.82 -10.42
CA HIS A 18 -12.32 12.55 -11.01
C HIS A 18 -11.01 12.60 -11.80
N ASP A 19 -10.53 13.78 -12.21
CA ASP A 19 -9.30 13.86 -13.04
C ASP A 19 -7.98 13.79 -12.25
N CYS A 20 -8.03 13.72 -10.91
CA CYS A 20 -6.82 13.58 -10.08
C CYS A 20 -6.51 12.12 -9.69
N CYS A 21 -7.39 11.17 -10.01
CA CYS A 21 -7.23 9.77 -9.64
C CYS A 21 -6.56 8.99 -10.76
N VAL A 22 -5.24 9.11 -10.93
CA VAL A 22 -4.53 8.03 -11.61
C VAL A 22 -4.50 6.84 -10.65
N SER A 23 -5.47 5.93 -10.81
CA SER A 23 -5.61 4.78 -9.93
C SER A 23 -4.36 3.90 -10.01
N ARG A 24 -3.54 3.88 -8.96
CA ARG A 24 -2.53 2.84 -8.78
C ARG A 24 -3.25 1.59 -8.29
N GLN A 25 -3.13 0.49 -9.04
CA GLN A 25 -3.83 -0.75 -8.75
C GLN A 25 -2.82 -1.85 -8.44
N VAL A 26 -2.96 -2.47 -7.27
CA VAL A 26 -2.24 -3.69 -6.89
C VAL A 26 -3.15 -4.87 -7.21
N HIS A 27 -2.72 -5.74 -8.12
CA HIS A 27 -3.54 -6.83 -8.61
C HIS A 27 -3.63 -7.99 -7.60
N TYR A 28 -4.68 -8.80 -7.70
CA TYR A 28 -4.86 -9.98 -6.86
C TYR A 28 -3.78 -11.05 -7.16
N PRO A 29 -3.24 -11.77 -6.15
CA PRO A 29 -3.51 -11.61 -4.71
C PRO A 29 -2.80 -10.37 -4.13
N MET A 30 -3.58 -9.42 -3.60
CA MET A 30 -3.08 -8.10 -3.22
C MET A 30 -2.03 -8.15 -2.08
N TRP A 31 -2.15 -9.12 -1.17
CA TRP A 31 -1.21 -9.33 -0.06
C TRP A 31 0.11 -9.98 -0.50
N SER A 32 0.21 -10.45 -1.74
CA SER A 32 1.44 -11.00 -2.32
C SER A 32 1.44 -10.82 -3.85
N PRO A 33 1.47 -9.58 -4.35
CA PRO A 33 1.21 -9.27 -5.74
C PRO A 33 2.47 -9.46 -6.60
N GLU A 34 2.30 -9.94 -7.82
CA GLU A 34 3.35 -9.92 -8.85
C GLU A 34 3.12 -8.80 -9.87
N VAL A 35 1.95 -8.15 -9.83
CA VAL A 35 1.53 -7.21 -10.85
C VAL A 35 1.02 -5.94 -10.18
N ILE A 36 1.56 -4.81 -10.63
CA ILE A 36 1.11 -3.47 -10.26
C ILE A 36 0.83 -2.68 -11.53
N GLU A 37 -0.20 -1.84 -11.49
CA GLU A 37 -0.59 -0.98 -12.60
C GLU A 37 -0.71 0.46 -12.11
N GLY A 38 -0.26 1.41 -12.92
CA GLY A 38 -0.31 2.83 -12.58
C GLY A 38 -0.24 3.72 -13.82
N PRO A 39 0.04 5.03 -13.66
CA PRO A 39 0.18 5.96 -14.79
C PRO A 39 1.20 5.51 -15.85
N TRP A 40 2.18 4.72 -15.43
CA TRP A 40 3.26 4.14 -16.23
C TRP A 40 2.88 2.83 -16.94
N GLY A 41 1.63 2.38 -16.81
CA GLY A 41 1.17 1.10 -17.31
C GLY A 41 1.39 -0.04 -16.32
N LYS A 42 1.30 -1.27 -16.83
CA LYS A 42 1.38 -2.51 -16.06
C LYS A 42 2.84 -2.97 -15.90
N SER A 43 3.28 -3.17 -14.66
CA SER A 43 4.57 -3.75 -14.32
C SER A 43 4.39 -5.11 -13.65
N THR A 44 5.12 -6.12 -14.14
CA THR A 44 5.13 -7.47 -13.59
C THR A 44 6.49 -7.75 -12.94
N HIS A 45 6.48 -8.12 -11.66
CA HIS A 45 7.61 -8.50 -10.84
C HIS A 45 7.43 -9.97 -10.44
N PRO A 46 7.97 -10.92 -11.23
CA PRO A 46 7.76 -12.34 -10.98
C PRO A 46 8.46 -12.79 -9.70
N LEU A 47 7.89 -13.78 -9.03
CA LEU A 47 8.50 -14.37 -7.84
C LEU A 47 9.84 -15.07 -8.14
N PRO A 48 10.74 -15.18 -7.15
CA PRO A 48 11.98 -15.93 -7.30
C PRO A 48 11.69 -17.39 -7.64
N LYS A 49 12.30 -17.88 -8.72
CA LYS A 49 12.20 -19.30 -9.10
C LYS A 49 12.80 -20.17 -8.00
N ASN A 50 12.03 -21.13 -7.53
CA ASN A 50 12.46 -22.07 -6.50
C ASN A 50 11.80 -23.44 -6.76
N SER A 51 12.41 -24.50 -6.24
CA SER A 51 11.93 -25.88 -6.39
C SER A 51 11.09 -26.35 -5.19
N PHE A 52 10.75 -25.45 -4.27
CA PHE A 52 10.05 -25.79 -3.05
C PHE A 52 8.53 -25.75 -3.25
N LYS A 53 7.84 -26.68 -2.60
CA LYS A 53 6.38 -26.62 -2.48
C LYS A 53 6.03 -25.82 -1.25
N PHE A 54 5.30 -24.73 -1.42
CA PHE A 54 4.81 -23.91 -0.31
C PHE A 54 3.37 -24.23 0.06
N ASN A 55 3.02 -23.91 1.31
CA ASN A 55 1.66 -24.08 1.83
C ASN A 55 0.71 -22.96 1.38
N LEU A 56 1.23 -21.74 1.21
CA LEU A 56 0.44 -20.56 0.86
C LEU A 56 0.84 -20.01 -0.52
N ILE A 57 -0.13 -19.37 -1.18
CA ILE A 57 0.04 -18.72 -2.49
C ILE A 57 1.20 -17.71 -2.40
N ASN A 58 2.06 -17.71 -3.41
CA ASN A 58 3.14 -16.74 -3.58
C ASN A 58 4.17 -16.66 -2.43
N SER A 59 4.25 -17.69 -1.56
CA SER A 59 5.18 -17.73 -0.42
C SER A 59 6.67 -17.62 -0.80
N GLY A 60 7.05 -17.89 -2.05
CA GLY A 60 8.40 -17.62 -2.54
C GLY A 60 8.83 -16.15 -2.36
N GLY A 61 7.86 -15.22 -2.31
CA GLY A 61 8.09 -13.80 -2.04
C GLY A 61 8.56 -13.49 -0.62
N LEU A 62 8.41 -14.40 0.35
CA LEU A 62 8.95 -14.21 1.71
C LEU A 62 10.47 -14.02 1.73
N MET A 63 11.17 -14.46 0.67
CA MET A 63 12.59 -14.18 0.46
C MET A 63 12.91 -12.69 0.50
N TYR A 64 12.02 -11.81 0.02
CA TYR A 64 12.27 -10.37 0.02
C TYR A 64 12.41 -9.82 1.44
N GLN A 65 11.54 -10.26 2.35
CA GLN A 65 11.62 -9.90 3.77
C GLN A 65 12.86 -10.48 4.44
N ALA A 66 13.23 -11.73 4.12
CA ALA A 66 14.46 -12.34 4.63
C ALA A 66 15.73 -11.61 4.17
N VAL A 67 15.75 -11.12 2.93
CA VAL A 67 16.85 -10.31 2.38
C VAL A 67 16.94 -8.97 3.11
N GLU A 68 15.82 -8.31 3.40
CA GLU A 68 15.79 -7.04 4.14
C GLU A 68 16.32 -7.20 5.58
N VAL A 69 15.91 -8.25 6.29
CA VAL A 69 16.45 -8.56 7.63
C VAL A 69 17.96 -8.79 7.57
N ARG A 70 18.43 -9.57 6.59
CA ARG A 70 19.86 -9.81 6.41
C ARG A 70 20.62 -8.50 6.13
N ARG A 71 20.04 -7.58 5.36
CA ARG A 71 20.63 -6.27 5.08
C ARG A 71 20.73 -5.44 6.36
N CYS A 72 19.65 -5.32 7.12
CA CYS A 72 19.61 -4.58 8.39
C CYS A 72 20.66 -5.08 9.38
N LEU A 73 20.76 -6.40 9.57
CA LEU A 73 21.74 -7.01 10.47
C LEU A 73 23.19 -6.73 10.05
N LYS A 74 23.47 -6.75 8.74
CA LYS A 74 24.82 -6.42 8.23
C LYS A 74 25.19 -4.96 8.44
N GLU A 75 24.21 -4.07 8.41
CA GLU A 75 24.39 -2.63 8.65
C GLU A 75 24.34 -2.28 10.15
N GLY A 76 24.10 -3.24 11.02
CA GLY A 76 24.01 -3.02 12.48
C GLY A 76 22.74 -2.30 12.91
N LEU A 77 21.68 -2.33 12.09
CA LEU A 77 20.38 -1.75 12.42
C LEU A 77 19.60 -2.67 13.37
N LEU A 78 18.88 -2.07 14.30
CA LEU A 78 18.00 -2.79 15.24
C LEU A 78 16.61 -3.06 14.66
N GLU A 79 16.22 -2.31 13.63
CA GLU A 79 14.90 -2.38 12.98
C GLU A 79 15.02 -2.13 11.47
N SER A 80 13.97 -2.46 10.71
CA SER A 80 13.92 -2.13 9.28
C SER A 80 13.40 -0.70 9.10
N PRO A 81 14.09 0.15 8.32
CA PRO A 81 13.56 1.47 7.97
C PRO A 81 12.26 1.43 7.16
N GLY A 82 11.92 0.30 6.54
CA GLY A 82 10.66 0.12 5.79
C GLY A 82 9.51 -0.46 6.62
N MET A 83 9.78 -0.88 7.86
CA MET A 83 8.81 -1.31 8.84
C MET A 83 9.41 -1.09 10.23
N SER A 84 9.34 0.15 10.71
CA SER A 84 9.86 0.52 12.02
C SER A 84 9.03 -0.09 13.16
N HIS A 85 9.59 -0.13 14.36
CA HIS A 85 8.87 -0.51 15.57
C HIS A 85 7.71 0.44 15.84
N ALA A 86 7.90 1.74 15.62
CA ALA A 86 6.85 2.75 15.78
C ALA A 86 5.67 2.49 14.83
N GLU A 87 5.94 2.25 13.54
CA GLU A 87 4.87 1.90 12.57
C GLU A 87 4.18 0.59 12.92
N SER A 88 4.94 -0.41 13.40
CA SER A 88 4.38 -1.69 13.85
C SER A 88 3.41 -1.50 15.03
N ILE A 89 3.77 -0.65 16.00
CA ILE A 89 2.91 -0.28 17.13
C ILE A 89 1.67 0.45 16.63
N THR A 90 1.81 1.46 15.77
CA THR A 90 0.68 2.20 15.20
C THR A 90 -0.30 1.28 14.48
N LEU A 91 0.19 0.31 13.71
CA LEU A 91 -0.67 -0.67 13.05
C LEU A 91 -1.40 -1.55 14.07
N ALA A 92 -0.71 -2.02 15.11
CA ALA A 92 -1.31 -2.81 16.18
C ALA A 92 -2.40 -2.05 16.94
N GLU A 93 -2.18 -0.77 17.24
CA GLU A 93 -3.17 0.13 17.88
C GLU A 93 -4.40 0.35 16.99
N VAL A 94 -4.21 0.54 15.68
CA VAL A 94 -5.34 0.67 14.74
C VAL A 94 -6.14 -0.63 14.69
N MET A 95 -5.47 -1.78 14.61
CA MET A 95 -6.13 -3.10 14.63
C MET A 95 -6.91 -3.33 15.93
N GLU A 96 -6.33 -2.94 17.07
CA GLU A 96 -6.99 -2.92 18.37
C GLU A 96 -8.26 -2.07 18.36
N GLN A 97 -8.15 -0.81 17.95
CA GLN A 97 -9.29 0.11 17.94
C GLN A 97 -10.43 -0.41 17.07
N ILE A 98 -10.12 -0.99 15.90
CA ILE A 98 -11.13 -1.59 15.02
C ILE A 98 -11.82 -2.76 15.70
N ARG A 99 -11.09 -3.69 16.35
CA ARG A 99 -11.72 -4.83 17.04
C ARG A 99 -12.59 -4.38 18.22
N THR A 100 -12.13 -3.39 18.99
CA THR A 100 -12.85 -2.89 20.16
C THR A 100 -14.15 -2.18 19.75
N GLN A 101 -14.13 -1.41 18.66
CA GLN A 101 -15.33 -0.75 18.13
C GLN A 101 -16.44 -1.74 17.71
N VAL A 102 -16.08 -2.95 17.31
CA VAL A 102 -17.04 -4.02 16.98
C VAL A 102 -17.29 -5.00 18.15
N GLY A 103 -16.81 -4.69 19.35
CA GLY A 103 -17.04 -5.47 20.57
C GLY A 103 -16.22 -6.77 20.66
N THR A 104 -15.18 -6.93 19.84
CA THR A 104 -14.28 -8.09 19.92
C THR A 104 -13.14 -7.78 20.89
N VAL A 105 -13.12 -8.49 22.03
CA VAL A 105 -12.13 -8.32 23.11
C VAL A 105 -11.45 -9.64 23.39
N TYR A 106 -10.13 -9.62 23.52
CA TYR A 106 -9.33 -10.79 23.88
C TYR A 106 -8.85 -10.71 25.34
N PRO A 107 -8.56 -11.85 26.00
CA PRO A 107 -8.02 -11.84 27.36
C PRO A 107 -6.75 -10.98 27.53
N GLN A 108 -5.93 -10.89 26.49
CA GLN A 108 -4.68 -10.12 26.44
C GLN A 108 -4.89 -8.60 26.55
N ASP A 109 -6.11 -8.10 26.31
CA ASP A 109 -6.44 -6.68 26.41
C ASP A 109 -6.61 -6.23 27.87
N SER A 110 -6.68 -7.17 28.80
CA SER A 110 -6.91 -6.93 30.24
C SER A 110 -5.65 -7.06 31.11
N MET A 111 -4.48 -7.20 30.47
CA MET A 111 -3.18 -7.35 31.14
C MET A 111 -2.62 -6.01 31.62
#